data_AF-A0A0R2C6E4-F1
#
_entry.id   AF-A0A0R2C6E4-F1
#
_cell.length_a   1.000
_cell.length_b   1.000
_cell.length_c   1.000
_cell.angle_alpha   90.00
_cell.angle_beta   90.00
_cell.angle_gamma   90.00
#
_symmetry.space_group_name_H-M   'P 1'
#
loop_
_entity.id
_entity.type
_entity.pdbx_description
1 polymer ?
#
loop_
_entity_poly.entity_id
_entity_poly.type
_entity_poly.pdbx_seq_one_letter_code
_entity_poly.pdbx_strand_id
1 'polypeptide(L)'
;MNFSRHVLRFNSHALTQLLLIDYFTEIEHQKIKSFAVSLWEIGKFLKEDFGFDVDFGLLDPANNCVYQITDPQLPSEILDRLFIAAAAADKMLEAGANQTAILRLNDQVIFKAFRQTNPETAAFGEWGLAVQDPNQKVSLFDVLLKYDFLKDWYLNNLVVLEIKADQLYFS
;
A
#
# COMPACT_ATOMS: atom_id res chain seq x y z
N MET A 1 -3.71 -18.97 5.47
CA MET A 1 -4.44 -19.60 4.35
C MET A 1 -5.43 -20.59 4.91
N ASN A 2 -6.67 -20.58 4.44
CA ASN A 2 -7.69 -21.54 4.82
C ASN A 2 -8.28 -22.17 3.56
N PHE A 3 -7.84 -23.39 3.24
CA PHE A 3 -8.29 -24.12 2.04
C PHE A 3 -9.78 -24.48 2.12
N SER A 4 -10.28 -24.84 3.29
CA SER A 4 -11.70 -25.17 3.47
C SER A 4 -12.60 -23.96 3.20
N ARG A 5 -12.14 -22.76 3.56
CA ARG A 5 -12.86 -21.50 3.31
C ARG A 5 -12.51 -20.84 1.97
N HIS A 6 -11.55 -21.39 1.20
CA HIS A 6 -11.04 -20.77 -0.03
C HIS A 6 -10.56 -19.33 0.17
N VAL A 7 -9.82 -19.08 1.27
CA VAL A 7 -9.30 -17.74 1.61
C VAL A 7 -7.77 -17.75 1.72
N LEU A 8 -7.15 -16.77 1.06
CA LEU A 8 -5.74 -16.42 1.25
C LEU A 8 -5.63 -14.93 1.61
N ARG A 9 -4.91 -14.62 2.69
CA ARG A 9 -4.65 -13.24 3.12
C ARG A 9 -3.16 -13.09 3.32
N PHE A 10 -2.55 -12.12 2.65
CA PHE A 10 -1.17 -11.74 2.91
C PHE A 10 -1.14 -10.78 4.10
N ASN A 11 -0.36 -11.12 5.11
CA ASN A 11 -0.27 -10.29 6.31
C ASN A 11 0.68 -9.11 6.03
N SER A 12 0.10 -7.92 5.87
CA SER A 12 0.85 -6.70 5.56
C SER A 12 1.90 -6.34 6.62
N HIS A 13 1.62 -6.58 7.90
CA HIS A 13 2.58 -6.38 8.99
C HIS A 13 3.80 -7.30 8.82
N ALA A 14 3.57 -8.60 8.65
CA ALA A 14 4.63 -9.59 8.48
C ALA A 14 5.48 -9.32 7.23
N LEU A 15 4.85 -8.95 6.11
CA LEU A 15 5.56 -8.58 4.88
C LEU A 15 6.38 -7.30 5.05
N THR A 16 5.82 -6.28 5.72
CA THR A 16 6.55 -5.04 6.02
C THR A 16 7.77 -5.34 6.89
N GLN A 17 7.60 -6.05 8.00
CA GLN A 17 8.68 -6.41 8.91
C GLN A 17 9.77 -7.19 8.17
N LEU A 18 9.40 -8.24 7.45
CA LEU A 18 10.37 -9.12 6.80
C LEU A 18 11.12 -8.41 5.64
N LEU A 19 10.39 -7.73 4.76
CA LEU A 19 10.93 -7.30 3.47
C LEU A 19 11.34 -5.82 3.42
N LEU A 20 10.75 -4.97 4.26
CA LEU A 20 11.05 -3.53 4.29
C LEU A 20 11.86 -3.11 5.53
N ILE A 21 11.97 -3.97 6.54
CA ILE A 21 12.76 -3.71 7.76
C ILE A 21 13.93 -4.68 7.84
N ASP A 22 13.67 -5.97 8.05
CA ASP A 22 14.72 -6.95 8.37
C ASP A 22 15.68 -7.17 7.19
N TYR A 23 15.14 -7.44 5.99
CA TYR A 23 15.96 -7.77 4.83
C TYR A 23 16.32 -6.60 3.92
N PHE A 24 15.76 -5.41 4.15
CA PHE A 24 15.91 -4.28 3.22
C PHE A 24 17.38 -3.91 2.96
N THR A 25 18.23 -3.94 3.98
CA THR A 25 19.67 -3.65 3.87
C THR A 25 20.55 -4.88 3.68
N GLU A 26 20.01 -6.08 3.88
CA GLU A 26 20.76 -7.33 3.83
C GLU A 26 20.70 -7.99 2.44
N ILE A 27 19.63 -7.73 1.69
CA ILE A 27 19.34 -8.37 0.41
C ILE A 27 19.16 -7.31 -0.67
N GLU A 28 19.67 -7.59 -1.88
CA GLU A 28 19.44 -6.74 -3.05
C GLU A 28 17.94 -6.52 -3.30
N HIS A 29 17.54 -5.26 -3.54
CA HIS A 29 16.13 -4.89 -3.73
C HIS A 29 15.46 -5.70 -4.84
N GLN A 30 16.21 -6.07 -5.90
CA GLN A 30 15.68 -6.90 -6.98
C GLN A 30 15.26 -8.30 -6.50
N LYS A 31 15.99 -8.90 -5.54
CA LYS A 31 15.63 -10.21 -4.96
C LYS A 31 14.41 -10.10 -4.06
N ILE A 32 14.33 -9.03 -3.25
CA ILE A 32 13.14 -8.70 -2.44
C ILE A 32 11.91 -8.56 -3.34
N LYS A 33 12.05 -7.80 -4.44
CA LYS A 33 11.00 -7.64 -5.45
C LYS A 33 10.58 -8.96 -6.07
N SER A 34 11.54 -9.76 -6.53
CA SER A 34 11.25 -11.07 -7.15
C SER A 34 10.49 -12.00 -6.19
N PHE A 35 10.85 -12.00 -4.90
CA PHE A 35 10.12 -12.77 -3.90
C PHE A 35 8.68 -12.28 -3.72
N ALA A 36 8.46 -10.96 -3.60
CA ALA A 36 7.13 -10.37 -3.51
C ALA A 36 6.27 -10.67 -4.74
N VAL A 37 6.86 -10.64 -5.94
CA VAL A 37 6.18 -11.05 -7.18
C VAL A 37 5.75 -12.51 -7.12
N SER A 38 6.61 -13.42 -6.66
CA SER A 38 6.23 -14.84 -6.52
C SER A 38 5.06 -15.04 -5.55
N LEU A 39 5.02 -14.31 -4.44
CA LEU A 39 3.88 -14.34 -3.51
C LEU A 39 2.59 -13.86 -4.18
N TRP A 40 2.66 -12.74 -4.89
CA TRP A 40 1.52 -12.22 -5.65
C TRP A 40 1.06 -13.19 -6.75
N GLU A 41 1.97 -13.80 -7.51
CA GLU A 41 1.63 -14.78 -8.56
C GLU A 41 0.93 -16.00 -8.00
N ILE A 42 1.38 -16.52 -6.84
CA ILE A 42 0.71 -17.63 -6.15
C ILE A 42 -0.73 -17.24 -5.76
N GLY A 43 -0.91 -16.05 -5.17
CA GLY A 43 -2.24 -15.59 -4.80
C GLY A 43 -3.13 -15.35 -6.01
N LYS A 44 -2.58 -14.81 -7.10
CA LYS A 44 -3.31 -14.59 -8.35
C LYS A 44 -3.79 -15.91 -8.94
N PHE A 45 -2.92 -16.90 -9.03
CA PHE A 45 -3.26 -18.24 -9.51
C PHE A 45 -4.41 -18.86 -8.70
N LEU A 46 -4.35 -18.77 -7.36
CA LEU A 46 -5.44 -19.26 -6.49
C LEU A 46 -6.76 -18.50 -6.70
N LYS A 47 -6.70 -17.19 -6.92
CA LYS A 47 -7.87 -16.36 -7.18
C LYS A 47 -8.53 -16.69 -8.52
N GLU A 48 -7.74 -16.75 -9.59
CA GLU A 48 -8.23 -16.90 -10.95
C GLU A 48 -8.64 -18.33 -11.28
N ASP A 49 -7.85 -19.32 -10.85
CA ASP A 49 -8.04 -20.72 -11.26
C ASP A 49 -8.79 -21.57 -10.22
N PHE A 50 -8.78 -21.16 -8.95
CA PHE A 50 -9.39 -21.90 -7.83
C PHE A 50 -10.47 -21.13 -7.08
N GLY A 51 -10.79 -19.90 -7.50
CA GLY A 51 -11.86 -19.09 -6.92
C GLY A 51 -11.60 -18.68 -5.47
N PHE A 52 -10.32 -18.61 -5.04
CA PHE A 52 -10.00 -18.12 -3.70
C PHE A 52 -10.34 -16.62 -3.57
N ASP A 53 -10.88 -16.25 -2.42
CA ASP A 53 -10.87 -14.87 -1.97
C ASP A 53 -9.46 -14.54 -1.47
N VAL A 54 -8.76 -13.69 -2.24
CA VAL A 54 -7.36 -13.33 -1.99
C VAL A 54 -7.25 -11.85 -1.67
N ASP A 55 -6.76 -11.55 -0.47
CA ASP A 55 -6.29 -10.21 -0.09
C ASP A 55 -4.77 -10.17 -0.25
N PHE A 56 -4.32 -9.37 -1.20
CA PHE A 56 -2.90 -9.17 -1.48
C PHE A 56 -2.25 -8.15 -0.52
N GLY A 57 -3.03 -7.46 0.31
CA GLY A 57 -2.54 -6.41 1.20
C GLY A 57 -1.76 -5.34 0.42
N LEU A 58 -0.59 -4.96 0.93
CA LEU A 58 0.29 -4.01 0.23
C LEU A 58 0.87 -4.49 -1.11
N LEU A 59 0.66 -5.76 -1.49
CA LEU A 59 1.13 -6.34 -2.76
C LEU A 59 0.12 -6.20 -3.91
N ASP A 60 -1.11 -5.72 -3.67
CA ASP A 60 -2.13 -5.59 -4.73
C ASP A 60 -1.73 -4.46 -5.71
N PRO A 61 -1.51 -4.71 -7.01
CA PRO A 61 -1.17 -3.66 -7.97
C PRO A 61 -2.39 -3.05 -8.68
N ALA A 62 -3.62 -3.45 -8.32
CA ALA A 62 -4.81 -2.96 -9.01
C ALA A 62 -5.04 -1.46 -8.74
N ASN A 63 -5.31 -0.68 -9.79
CA ASN A 63 -5.49 0.78 -9.68
C ASN A 63 -6.73 1.21 -8.87
N ASN A 64 -7.66 0.27 -8.65
CA ASN A 64 -8.85 0.45 -7.81
C ASN A 64 -8.63 -0.04 -6.37
N CYS A 65 -7.46 -0.59 -6.04
CA CYS A 65 -7.13 -0.98 -4.68
C CYS A 65 -6.95 0.27 -3.80
N VAL A 66 -7.55 0.21 -2.61
CA VAL A 66 -7.37 1.21 -1.56
C VAL A 66 -6.72 0.51 -0.39
N TYR A 67 -5.47 0.84 -0.10
CA TYR A 67 -4.77 0.29 1.06
C TYR A 67 -5.28 1.01 2.31
N GLN A 68 -6.10 0.31 3.09
CA GLN A 68 -6.67 0.84 4.32
C GLN A 68 -5.60 0.92 5.40
N ILE A 69 -5.38 2.11 5.93
CA ILE A 69 -4.43 2.34 7.03
C ILE A 69 -5.08 2.03 8.39
N THR A 70 -4.24 1.82 9.40
CA THR A 70 -4.68 1.47 10.76
C THR A 70 -5.49 2.60 11.41
N ASP A 71 -5.00 3.83 11.39
CA ASP A 71 -5.74 5.01 11.89
C ASP A 71 -6.53 5.68 10.74
N PRO A 72 -7.87 5.55 10.73
CA PRO A 72 -8.70 6.05 9.62
C PRO A 72 -8.80 7.57 9.54
N GLN A 73 -8.34 8.32 10.55
CA GLN A 73 -8.41 9.79 10.54
C GLN A 73 -7.15 10.45 9.97
N LEU A 74 -6.03 9.72 9.85
CA LEU A 74 -4.71 10.21 9.43
C LEU A 74 -4.36 11.60 10.00
N PRO A 75 -3.64 11.68 11.13
CA PRO A 75 -3.19 12.94 11.70
C PRO A 75 -2.52 13.86 10.67
N SER A 76 -2.87 15.15 10.66
CA SER A 76 -2.36 16.12 9.69
C SER A 76 -0.84 16.21 9.68
N GLU A 77 -0.21 16.08 10.85
CA GLU A 77 1.26 16.08 10.98
C GLU A 77 1.94 14.98 10.15
N ILE A 78 1.27 13.84 9.92
CA ILE A 78 1.83 12.76 9.10
C ILE A 78 1.81 13.16 7.62
N LEU A 79 0.77 13.86 7.17
CA LEU A 79 0.72 14.43 5.82
C LEU A 79 1.74 15.57 5.65
N ASP A 80 1.94 16.40 6.67
CA ASP A 80 2.97 17.45 6.65
C ASP A 80 4.38 16.82 6.54
N ARG A 81 4.64 15.73 7.26
CA ARG A 81 5.88 14.95 7.13
C ARG A 81 6.05 14.39 5.72
N LEU A 82 4.98 13.94 5.06
CA LEU A 82 5.03 13.50 3.65
C LEU A 82 5.41 14.65 2.72
N PHE A 83 4.86 15.84 2.93
CA PHE A 83 5.17 17.03 2.13
C PHE A 83 6.66 17.39 2.23
N ILE A 84 7.21 17.41 3.44
CA ILE A 84 8.63 17.68 3.69
C ILE A 84 9.52 16.61 3.04
N ALA A 85 9.18 15.32 3.21
CA ALA A 85 9.94 14.21 2.64
C ALA A 85 9.94 14.23 1.11
N ALA A 86 8.78 14.52 0.49
CA ALA A 86 8.66 14.64 -0.96
C ALA A 86 9.51 15.81 -1.50
N ALA A 87 9.44 16.98 -0.88
CA ALA A 87 10.22 18.15 -1.28
C ALA A 87 11.73 17.91 -1.17
N ALA A 88 12.18 17.23 -0.11
CA ALA A 88 13.58 16.85 0.08
C ALA A 88 14.08 15.85 -0.99
N ALA A 89 13.17 15.12 -1.65
CA ALA A 89 13.46 14.17 -2.72
C ALA A 89 13.21 14.76 -4.13
N ASP A 90 13.11 16.09 -4.25
CA ASP A 90 12.78 16.81 -5.49
C ASP A 90 11.47 16.33 -6.15
N LYS A 91 10.51 15.90 -5.32
CA LYS A 91 9.15 15.53 -5.73
C LYS A 91 8.15 16.56 -5.24
N MET A 92 7.18 16.87 -6.09
CA MET A 92 6.11 17.80 -5.74
C MET A 92 4.88 17.01 -5.26
N LEU A 93 4.45 17.28 -4.03
CA LEU A 93 3.18 16.83 -3.50
C LEU A 93 2.10 17.86 -3.88
N GLU A 94 1.11 17.44 -4.66
CA GLU A 94 0.01 18.26 -5.14
C GLU A 94 -1.23 18.02 -4.27
N ALA A 95 -1.90 19.10 -3.86
CA ALA A 95 -3.23 18.99 -3.27
C ALA A 95 -4.26 18.73 -4.39
N GLY A 96 -4.90 17.58 -4.36
CA GLY A 96 -6.04 17.24 -5.22
C GLY A 96 -7.38 17.65 -4.61
N ALA A 97 -8.46 17.39 -5.34
CA ALA A 97 -9.81 17.56 -4.82
C ALA A 97 -10.08 16.62 -3.62
N ASN A 98 -11.05 16.97 -2.77
CA ASN A 98 -11.61 16.08 -1.74
C ASN A 98 -10.58 15.51 -0.75
N GLN A 99 -9.71 16.36 -0.18
CA GLN A 99 -8.67 15.95 0.79
C GLN A 99 -7.77 14.83 0.24
N THR A 100 -7.16 15.10 -0.92
CA THR A 100 -6.22 14.19 -1.58
C THR A 100 -4.85 14.86 -1.62
N ALA A 101 -3.82 14.15 -1.18
CA ALA A 101 -2.43 14.45 -1.47
C ALA A 101 -1.95 13.52 -2.59
N ILE A 102 -1.49 14.10 -3.70
CA ILE A 102 -1.08 13.39 -4.92
C ILE A 102 0.41 13.56 -5.11
N LEU A 103 1.13 12.46 -5.28
CA LEU A 103 2.55 12.45 -5.55
C LEU A 103 2.80 11.77 -6.88
N ARG A 104 3.39 12.51 -7.83
CA ARG A 104 3.77 11.97 -9.14
C ARG A 104 5.21 11.47 -9.07
N LEU A 105 5.34 10.17 -9.24
CA LEU A 105 6.61 9.46 -9.23
C LEU A 105 7.11 9.24 -10.66
N ASN A 106 8.25 8.59 -10.81
CA ASN A 106 8.79 8.26 -12.13
C ASN A 106 7.89 7.21 -12.81
N ASP A 107 8.07 7.02 -14.13
CA ASP A 107 7.40 5.96 -14.90
C ASP A 107 5.86 6.04 -14.87
N GLN A 108 5.32 7.27 -14.76
CA GLN A 108 3.88 7.54 -14.69
C GLN A 108 3.16 6.92 -13.48
N VAL A 109 3.92 6.55 -12.44
CA VAL A 109 3.36 6.07 -11.17
C VAL A 109 2.81 7.26 -10.38
N ILE A 110 1.61 7.12 -9.83
CA ILE A 110 0.96 8.11 -8.97
C ILE A 110 0.68 7.46 -7.62
N PHE A 111 1.26 8.00 -6.56
CA PHE A 111 0.90 7.68 -5.20
C PHE A 111 -0.12 8.70 -4.69
N LYS A 112 -1.12 8.25 -3.93
CA LYS A 112 -2.14 9.10 -3.32
C LYS A 112 -2.34 8.73 -1.87
N ALA A 113 -2.41 9.74 -1.00
CA ALA A 113 -3.07 9.63 0.29
C ALA A 113 -4.36 10.44 0.20
N PHE A 114 -5.51 9.85 0.49
CA PHE A 114 -6.79 10.52 0.27
C PHE A 114 -7.85 10.06 1.24
N ARG A 115 -8.82 10.94 1.48
CA ARG A 115 -10.01 10.61 2.24
C ARG A 115 -11.08 10.04 1.31
N GLN A 116 -11.48 8.81 1.57
CA GLN A 116 -12.54 8.17 0.79
C GLN A 116 -13.84 8.97 0.94
N THR A 117 -14.67 9.00 -0.10
CA THR A 117 -16.00 9.61 -0.02
C THR A 117 -17.01 8.50 0.21
N ASN A 118 -17.88 8.64 1.22
CA ASN A 118 -18.97 7.71 1.40
C ASN A 118 -20.01 7.94 0.29
N PRO A 119 -20.28 6.95 -0.57
CA PRO A 119 -21.17 7.12 -1.72
C PRO A 119 -22.64 7.34 -1.32
N GLU A 120 -23.05 6.92 -0.12
CA GLU A 120 -24.43 7.05 0.37
C GLU A 120 -24.70 8.41 1.01
N THR A 121 -23.70 8.98 1.69
CA THR A 121 -23.87 10.22 2.48
C THR A 121 -23.16 11.42 1.88
N ALA A 122 -22.33 11.22 0.85
CA ALA A 122 -21.39 12.21 0.30
C ALA A 122 -20.44 12.83 1.35
N ALA A 123 -20.39 12.27 2.56
CA ALA A 123 -19.49 12.71 3.62
C ALA A 123 -18.09 12.12 3.42
N PHE A 124 -17.09 12.82 3.95
CA PHE A 124 -15.73 12.30 4.01
C PHE A 124 -15.66 11.10 4.96
N GLY A 125 -15.25 9.96 4.41
CA GLY A 125 -15.02 8.69 5.11
C GLY A 125 -13.60 8.58 5.66
N GLU A 126 -13.05 7.38 5.62
CA GLU A 126 -11.72 7.06 6.15
C GLU A 126 -10.60 7.40 5.18
N TRP A 127 -9.42 7.72 5.71
CA TRP A 127 -8.21 7.84 4.91
C TRP A 127 -7.74 6.49 4.39
N GLY A 128 -7.16 6.52 3.19
CA GLY A 128 -6.51 5.37 2.57
C GLY A 128 -5.38 5.81 1.66
N LEU A 129 -4.58 4.85 1.25
CA LEU A 129 -3.54 5.04 0.25
C LEU A 129 -3.96 4.37 -1.06
N ALA A 130 -3.46 4.89 -2.18
CA ALA A 130 -3.59 4.24 -3.47
C ALA A 130 -2.32 4.45 -4.31
N VAL A 131 -2.04 3.46 -5.14
CA VAL A 131 -1.01 3.54 -6.18
C VAL A 131 -1.69 3.30 -7.52
N GLN A 132 -1.31 4.10 -8.51
CA GLN A 132 -1.82 3.98 -9.86
C GLN A 132 -0.67 4.03 -10.86
N ASP A 133 -0.70 3.11 -11.82
CA ASP A 133 0.18 3.12 -12.98
C ASP A 133 -0.60 2.69 -14.24
N PRO A 134 -0.13 3.02 -15.46
CA PRO A 134 -0.86 2.71 -16.69
C PRO A 134 -1.12 1.20 -16.92
N ASN A 135 -0.29 0.33 -16.34
CA ASN A 135 -0.32 -1.11 -16.60
C ASN A 135 -0.87 -1.94 -15.43
N GLN A 136 -1.20 -1.32 -14.29
CA GLN A 136 -1.64 -2.01 -13.06
C GLN A 136 -0.63 -3.07 -12.60
N LYS A 137 0.63 -2.64 -12.47
CA LYS A 137 1.77 -3.50 -12.12
C LYS A 137 2.56 -3.01 -10.91
N VAL A 138 2.29 -1.80 -10.42
CA VAL A 138 3.02 -1.19 -9.31
C VAL A 138 2.12 -1.16 -8.10
N SER A 139 2.48 -1.93 -7.08
CA SER A 139 1.82 -1.96 -5.77
C SER A 139 2.39 -0.91 -4.81
N LEU A 140 1.74 -0.71 -3.67
CA LEU A 140 2.31 0.08 -2.56
C LEU A 140 3.67 -0.48 -2.13
N PHE A 141 3.81 -1.80 -2.06
CA PHE A 141 5.09 -2.44 -1.76
C PHE A 141 6.19 -2.03 -2.74
N ASP A 142 5.91 -2.03 -4.06
CA ASP A 142 6.89 -1.59 -5.07
C ASP A 142 7.30 -0.13 -4.88
N VAL A 143 6.34 0.73 -4.51
CA VAL A 143 6.61 2.15 -4.22
C VAL A 143 7.52 2.28 -3.00
N LEU A 144 7.22 1.59 -1.90
CA LEU A 144 8.03 1.62 -0.68
C LEU A 144 9.42 1.00 -0.90
N LEU A 145 9.54 -0.01 -1.75
CA LEU A 145 10.83 -0.63 -2.08
C LEU A 145 11.73 0.26 -2.96
N LYS A 146 11.12 1.09 -3.83
CA LYS A 146 11.84 1.92 -4.82
C LYS A 146 12.17 3.32 -4.29
N TYR A 147 11.34 3.89 -3.43
CA TYR A 147 11.43 5.28 -3.01
C TYR A 147 11.70 5.39 -1.50
N ASP A 148 12.98 5.55 -1.14
CA ASP A 148 13.42 5.59 0.27
C ASP A 148 12.68 6.65 1.10
N PHE A 149 12.42 7.84 0.56
CA PHE A 149 11.69 8.88 1.29
C PHE A 149 10.24 8.48 1.63
N LEU A 150 9.57 7.69 0.77
CA LEU A 150 8.23 7.16 1.05
C LEU A 150 8.30 5.99 2.04
N LYS A 151 9.31 5.13 1.91
CA LYS A 151 9.58 4.08 2.88
C LYS A 151 9.78 4.65 4.28
N ASP A 152 10.66 5.64 4.41
CA ASP A 152 11.01 6.24 5.68
C ASP A 152 9.81 6.99 6.26
N TRP A 153 9.06 7.72 5.43
CA TRP A 153 7.80 8.31 5.85
C TRP A 153 6.80 7.25 6.35
N TYR A 154 6.64 6.14 5.64
CA TYR A 154 5.73 5.06 6.01
C TYR A 154 6.16 4.38 7.32
N LEU A 155 7.41 3.95 7.42
CA LEU A 155 7.96 3.22 8.57
C LEU A 155 8.05 4.09 9.84
N ASN A 156 8.41 5.37 9.71
CA ASN A 156 8.45 6.28 10.86
C ASN A 156 7.06 6.59 11.43
N ASN A 157 5.99 6.26 10.69
CA ASN A 157 4.61 6.47 11.10
C ASN A 157 3.80 5.16 11.07
N LEU A 158 4.47 4.00 11.19
CA LEU A 158 3.87 2.68 10.97
C LEU A 158 2.66 2.42 11.89
N VAL A 159 2.69 2.88 13.14
CA VAL A 159 1.56 2.73 14.09
C VAL A 159 0.24 3.29 13.54
N VAL A 160 0.32 4.31 12.68
CA VAL A 160 -0.85 4.94 12.04
C VAL A 160 -1.05 4.38 10.63
N LEU A 161 0.03 4.28 9.86
CA LEU A 161 -0.01 4.00 8.42
C LEU A 161 -0.04 2.51 8.07
N GLU A 162 0.20 1.61 9.02
CA GLU A 162 0.22 0.17 8.73
C GLU A 162 -1.05 -0.26 8.01
N ILE A 163 -0.87 -0.98 6.89
CA ILE A 163 -1.98 -1.49 6.11
C ILE A 163 -2.68 -2.59 6.89
N LYS A 164 -3.97 -2.39 7.16
CA LYS A 164 -4.82 -3.38 7.83
C LYS A 164 -4.80 -4.68 7.05
N ALA A 165 -4.62 -5.79 7.75
CA ALA A 165 -5.06 -7.08 7.26
C ALA A 165 -6.58 -7.16 7.48
N ASP A 166 -7.36 -7.58 6.49
CA ASP A 166 -8.81 -7.68 6.64
C ASP A 166 -9.16 -8.63 7.82
N GLN A 167 -9.70 -8.06 8.91
CA GLN A 167 -9.83 -8.72 10.22
C GLN A 167 -10.99 -9.71 10.30
N LEU A 168 -11.90 -9.72 9.31
CA LEU A 168 -13.15 -10.49 9.35
C LEU A 168 -12.98 -12.02 9.52
N TYR A 169 -11.77 -12.57 9.41
CA TYR A 169 -11.52 -14.02 9.45
C TYR A 169 -10.33 -14.48 10.30
N PHE A 170 -9.72 -13.60 11.10
CA PHE A 170 -8.65 -13.96 12.05
C PHE A 170 -9.16 -14.35 13.45
N SER A 171 -10.47 -14.35 13.65
CA SER A 171 -11.17 -14.86 14.85
C SER A 171 -11.53 -16.33 14.74
#